data_AF-A0A534M5D7-F1
#
_entry.id   AF-A0A534M5D7-F1
#
_cell.length_a   1.000
_cell.length_b   1.000
_cell.length_c   1.000
_cell.angle_alpha   90.00
_cell.angle_beta   90.00
_cell.angle_gamma   90.00
#
_symmetry.space_group_name_H-M   'P 1'
#
loop_
_entity.id
_entity.type
_entity.pdbx_description
1 polymer ?
#
loop_
_entity_poly.entity_id
_entity_poly.type
_entity_poly.pdbx_seq_one_letter_code
_entity_poly.pdbx_strand_id
1 'polypeptide(L)'
;FGPLDGLLHISQVMDDRVDVDEEGQRLIGKDTKRDLRIGDKVRTRIVAVSLNERAPRESKIGLTMRQPALGKLDWIEEDRARAEGRVRKRKG
;
A
#
# COMPACT_ATOMS: atom_id res chain seq x y z
N PHE A 1 -15.46 5.51 3.80
CA PHE A 1 -15.60 4.51 2.73
C PHE A 1 -16.15 5.20 1.49
N GLY A 2 -15.70 4.79 0.30
CA GLY A 2 -16.19 5.32 -0.98
C GLY A 2 -17.30 4.42 -1.58
N PRO A 3 -17.90 4.82 -2.70
CA PRO A 3 -18.97 4.05 -3.36
C PRO A 3 -18.46 2.80 -4.10
N LEU A 4 -17.16 2.70 -4.35
CA LEU A 4 -16.50 1.61 -5.05
C LEU A 4 -15.20 1.25 -4.33
N ASP A 5 -14.84 -0.03 -4.40
CA ASP A 5 -13.58 -0.55 -3.90
C ASP A 5 -12.56 -0.69 -5.04
N GLY A 6 -11.28 -0.51 -4.70
CA GLY A 6 -10.17 -0.77 -5.61
C GLY A 6 -9.35 -1.97 -5.17
N LEU A 7 -8.85 -2.73 -6.14
CA LEU A 7 -8.02 -3.90 -5.92
C LEU A 7 -6.54 -3.50 -6.04
N LEU A 8 -5.82 -3.62 -4.93
CA LEU A 8 -4.37 -3.56 -4.91
C LEU A 8 -3.82 -4.99 -4.93
N HIS A 9 -3.36 -5.45 -6.09
CA HIS A 9 -2.77 -6.78 -6.23
C HIS A 9 -1.47 -6.90 -5.40
N ILE A 10 -1.17 -8.08 -4.84
CA ILE A 10 -0.01 -8.30 -3.95
C ILE A 10 1.32 -7.83 -4.58
N SER A 11 1.51 -8.07 -5.88
CA SER A 11 2.71 -7.65 -6.63
C SER A 11 2.82 -6.13 -6.84
N GLN A 12 1.80 -5.37 -6.47
CA GLN A 12 1.70 -3.91 -6.57
C GLN A 12 1.78 -3.21 -5.20
N VAL A 13 1.96 -3.95 -4.10
CA VAL A 13 1.99 -3.41 -2.73
C VAL A 13 3.32 -2.73 -2.41
N MET A 14 4.44 -3.41 -2.65
CA MET A 14 5.76 -2.91 -2.30
C MET A 14 6.82 -3.51 -3.24
N ASP A 15 7.98 -2.86 -3.31
CA ASP A 15 9.14 -3.37 -4.03
C ASP A 15 9.97 -4.28 -3.12
N ASP A 16 9.39 -5.41 -2.75
CA ASP A 16 9.97 -6.40 -1.82
C ASP A 16 9.42 -7.79 -2.14
N ARG A 17 10.08 -8.84 -1.64
CA ARG A 17 9.49 -10.17 -1.53
C ARG A 17 8.51 -10.17 -0.36
N VAL A 18 7.24 -10.42 -0.65
CA VAL A 18 6.15 -10.37 0.33
C VAL A 18 5.81 -11.77 0.83
N ASP A 19 5.74 -11.94 2.15
CA ASP A 19 5.06 -13.07 2.81
C ASP A 19 3.64 -12.65 3.23
N VAL A 20 2.73 -13.62 3.20
CA VAL A 20 1.34 -13.47 3.64
C VAL A 20 1.18 -14.14 4.99
N ASP A 21 0.75 -13.38 5.98
CA ASP A 21 0.30 -13.91 7.28
C ASP A 21 -1.23 -13.92 7.27
N GLU A 22 -1.79 -15.11 7.04
CA GLU A 22 -3.23 -15.31 6.91
C GLU A 22 -3.97 -15.15 8.24
N GLU A 23 -3.37 -15.59 9.35
CA GLU A 23 -3.95 -15.45 10.70
C GLU A 23 -4.01 -13.99 11.12
N GLY A 24 -2.93 -13.25 10.91
CA GLY A 24 -2.83 -11.82 11.24
C GLY A 24 -3.40 -10.88 10.18
N GLN A 25 -3.91 -11.41 9.06
CA GLN A 25 -4.41 -10.67 7.90
C GLN A 25 -3.47 -9.54 7.45
N ARG A 26 -2.19 -9.87 7.28
CA ARG A 26 -1.15 -8.89 6.92
C ARG A 26 -0.18 -9.39 5.87
N LEU A 27 0.40 -8.44 5.15
CA LEU A 27 1.50 -8.64 4.20
C LEU A 27 2.79 -8.11 4.83
N ILE A 28 3.88 -8.87 4.70
CA ILE A 28 5.17 -8.54 5.32
C ILE A 28 6.27 -8.59 4.27
N GLY A 29 6.99 -7.49 4.10
CA GLY A 29 8.21 -7.43 3.27
C GLY A 29 9.38 -8.14 3.94
N LYS A 30 10.03 -9.06 3.23
CA LYS A 30 11.16 -9.85 3.74
C LYS A 30 12.38 -8.99 4.00
N ASP A 31 12.69 -8.10 3.07
CA ASP A 31 13.93 -7.32 3.06
C ASP A 31 13.75 -6.01 3.84
N THR A 32 12.62 -5.32 3.63
CA THR A 32 12.32 -4.02 4.26
C THR A 32 11.72 -4.13 5.65
N LYS A 33 11.18 -5.29 6.02
CA LYS A 33 10.35 -5.51 7.24
C LYS A 33 9.11 -4.62 7.33
N ARG A 34 8.72 -3.98 6.23
CA ARG A 34 7.48 -3.20 6.15
C ARG A 34 6.27 -4.13 6.18
N ASP A 35 5.24 -3.74 6.91
CA ASP A 35 4.01 -4.50 7.01
C ASP A 35 2.76 -3.68 6.65
N LEU A 36 1.81 -4.33 5.99
CA LEU A 36 0.53 -3.75 5.63
C LEU A 36 -0.60 -4.64 6.14
N ARG A 37 -1.56 -4.07 6.87
CA ARG A 37 -2.67 -4.80 7.50
C ARG A 37 -4.02 -4.19 7.16
N ILE A 38 -5.08 -4.95 7.41
CA ILE A 38 -6.44 -4.42 7.33
C ILE A 38 -6.60 -3.23 8.29
N GLY A 39 -7.15 -2.12 7.78
CA GLY A 39 -7.35 -0.88 8.52
C GLY A 39 -6.25 0.17 8.32
N ASP A 40 -5.11 -0.21 7.72
CA ASP A 40 -4.05 0.76 7.42
C ASP A 40 -4.49 1.80 6.39
N LYS A 41 -4.09 3.05 6.63
CA LYS A 41 -4.27 4.13 5.66
C LYS A 41 -3.13 4.11 4.66
N VAL A 42 -3.49 4.09 3.38
CA VAL A 42 -2.55 4.03 2.27
C VAL A 42 -2.79 5.14 1.27
N ARG A 43 -1.73 5.52 0.57
CA ARG A 43 -1.80 6.31 -0.66
C ARG A 43 -1.47 5.41 -1.84
N THR A 44 -2.39 5.34 -2.79
CA THR A 44 -2.28 4.52 -3.99
C THR A 44 -2.45 5.36 -5.25
N ARG A 45 -2.17 4.77 -6.41
CA ARG A 45 -2.50 5.33 -7.73
C ARG A 45 -3.39 4.36 -8.49
N ILE A 46 -4.41 4.89 -9.17
CA ILE A 46 -5.25 4.13 -10.10
C ILE A 46 -4.44 3.87 -11.37
N VAL A 47 -4.34 2.60 -11.77
CA VAL A 47 -3.62 2.18 -12.99
C VAL A 47 -4.53 1.56 -14.04
N ALA A 48 -5.71 1.10 -13.65
CA ALA A 48 -6.71 0.56 -14.56
C ALA A 48 -8.11 0.86 -14.03
N VAL A 49 -9.04 1.15 -14.94
CA VAL A 49 -10.45 1.38 -14.61
C VAL A 49 -11.31 0.66 -15.64
N SER A 50 -12.23 -0.15 -15.16
CA SER A 50 -13.29 -0.75 -15.95
C SER A 50 -14.60 -0.56 -15.20
N LEU A 51 -15.43 0.37 -15.67
CA LEU A 51 -16.69 0.72 -15.02
C LEU A 51 -17.84 -0.05 -15.66
N ASN A 52 -18.71 -0.60 -14.82
CA ASN A 52 -19.97 -1.18 -15.26
C ASN A 52 -21.12 -0.24 -14.86
N GLU A 53 -21.70 0.45 -15.84
CA GLU A 53 -22.78 1.44 -15.61
C GLU A 53 -24.07 0.81 -15.08
N ARG A 54 -24.33 -0.47 -15.41
CA ARG A 54 -25.55 -1.18 -14.98
C ARG A 54 -25.39 -1.81 -13.61
N ALA A 55 -24.18 -2.25 -13.28
CA ALA A 55 -23.84 -2.85 -12.00
C ALA A 55 -22.54 -2.22 -11.45
N PRO A 56 -22.62 -1.03 -10.81
CA PRO A 56 -21.44 -0.32 -10.32
C PRO A 56 -20.51 -1.17 -9.45
N ARG A 57 -21.07 -2.09 -8.66
CA ARG A 57 -20.32 -3.03 -7.79
C ARG A 57 -19.43 -4.02 -8.54
N GLU A 58 -19.71 -4.28 -9.83
CA GLU A 58 -18.87 -5.13 -10.68
C GLU A 58 -17.72 -4.35 -11.34
N SER A 59 -17.64 -3.05 -11.10
CA SER A 59 -16.54 -2.22 -11.60
C SER A 59 -15.21 -2.67 -11.02
N LYS A 60 -14.18 -2.71 -11.85
CA LYS A 60 -12.83 -3.10 -11.46
C LYS A 60 -11.92 -1.87 -11.50
N ILE A 61 -11.37 -1.51 -10.35
CA ILE A 61 -10.38 -0.43 -10.23
C ILE A 61 -9.07 -1.07 -9.79
N GLY A 62 -8.07 -1.08 -10.68
CA GLY A 62 -6.72 -1.56 -10.38
C GLY A 62 -5.89 -0.47 -9.73
N LEU A 63 -5.23 -0.78 -8.61
CA LEU A 63 -4.40 0.13 -7.84
C LEU A 63 -2.93 -0.31 -7.82
N THR A 64 -2.02 0.65 -7.61
CA THR A 64 -0.60 0.40 -7.31
C THR A 64 -0.07 1.26 -6.17
N MET A 65 0.96 0.75 -5.49
CA MET A 65 1.79 1.47 -4.52
C MET A 65 3.31 1.40 -4.84
N ARG A 66 3.71 0.76 -5.95
CA ARG A 66 5.13 0.58 -6.32
C ARG A 66 5.73 1.76 -7.08
N GLN A 67 5.33 2.97 -6.71
CA GLN A 67 5.86 4.21 -7.28
C GLN A 67 6.28 5.16 -6.16
N PRO A 68 7.22 6.08 -6.42
CA PRO A 68 7.65 7.05 -5.42
C PRO A 68 6.47 7.79 -4.78
N ALA A 69 6.57 8.02 -3.47
CA ALA A 69 5.56 8.70 -2.64
C ALA A 69 4.19 7.99 -2.51
N LEU A 70 4.09 6.71 -2.87
CA LEU A 70 2.95 5.84 -2.58
C LEU A 70 3.30 4.82 -1.48
N GLY A 71 2.28 4.16 -0.93
CA GLY A 71 2.45 3.20 0.15
C GLY A 71 1.58 3.53 1.37
N LYS A 72 1.83 2.82 2.47
CA LYS A 72 1.30 3.18 3.79
C LYS A 72 1.79 4.58 4.17
N LEU A 73 0.94 5.36 4.83
CA LEU A 73 1.28 6.75 5.19
C LEU A 73 2.56 6.83 6.02
N ASP A 74 2.74 5.91 6.98
CA ASP A 74 3.94 5.82 7.81
C ASP A 74 5.21 5.62 6.98
N TRP A 75 5.14 4.77 5.94
CA TRP A 75 6.28 4.53 5.04
C TRP A 75 6.68 5.78 4.28
N ILE A 76 5.69 6.55 3.82
CA ILE A 76 5.91 7.80 3.08
C ILE A 76 6.56 8.83 4.00
N GLU A 77 6.11 8.93 5.26
CA GLU A 77 6.70 9.82 6.25
C GLU A 77 8.14 9.44 6.60
N GLU A 78 8.41 8.14 6.79
CA GLU A 78 9.77 7.61 7.01
C GLU A 78 10.71 7.90 5.82
N ASP A 79 10.25 7.63 4.60
CA ASP A 79 11.02 7.87 3.37
C ASP A 79 11.34 9.35 3.20
N ARG A 80 10.38 10.22 3.50
CA ARG A 80 10.58 11.67 3.51
C ARG A 80 11.57 12.11 4.59
N ALA A 81 11.43 11.61 5.81
CA ALA A 81 12.33 11.95 6.91
C ALA A 81 13.77 11.48 6.64
N ARG A 82 13.93 10.32 5.98
CA ARG A 82 15.23 9.84 5.48
C ARG A 82 15.81 10.76 4.41
N ALA A 83 15.02 11.13 3.41
CA ALA A 83 15.46 12.03 2.33
C ALA A 83 15.85 13.42 2.83
N GLU A 84 15.16 13.93 3.87
CA GLU A 84 15.44 15.22 4.49
C GLU A 84 16.55 15.18 5.56
N GLY A 85 17.16 14.00 5.82
CA GLY A 85 18.23 13.84 6.82
C GLY A 85 17.78 13.98 8.28
N ARG A 86 16.47 13.86 8.55
CA ARG A 86 15.85 14.14 9.86
C ARG A 86 15.77 12.95 10.81
N VAL A 87 16.33 11.79 10.44
CA VAL A 87 16.25 10.58 11.26
C VAL A 87 17.10 10.75 12.54
N ARG A 88 16.44 11.15 13.63
CA ARG A 88 16.98 11.04 14.99
C ARG A 88 17.34 9.58 15.24
N LYS A 89 18.62 9.32 15.53
CA LYS A 89 19.07 8.08 16.17
C LYS A 89 18.16 7.85 17.37
N ARG A 90 17.26 6.85 17.33
CA ARG A 90 16.65 6.31 18.54
C ARG A 90 17.82 5.82 19.39
N LYS A 91 18.14 6.56 20.46
CA LYS A 91 19.05 6.09 21.50
C LYS A 91 18.43 4.81 22.07
N GLY A 92 19.29 3.82 22.30
CA GLY A 92 18.94 2.48 22.76
C GLY A 92 18.28 2.42 24.12
#